data_AF-A0A1B2DYY4-F1
#
_entry.id   AF-A0A1B2DYY4-F1
#
_cell.length_a   1.000
_cell.length_b   1.000
_cell.length_c   1.000
_cell.angle_alpha   90.00
_cell.angle_beta   90.00
_cell.angle_gamma   90.00
#
_symmetry.space_group_name_H-M   'P 1'
#
loop_
_entity.id
_entity.type
_entity.pdbx_description
1 polymer ?
#
loop_
_entity_poly.entity_id
_entity_poly.type
_entity_poly.pdbx_seq_one_letter_code
_entity_poly.pdbx_strand_id
1 'polypeptide(L)'
;MPKVEKYNLNEETFNFILDIERKIEKGKVYTNRELVQLFESSSFYNDVVQSYYRTAMQKSIWWAVKRSNSWLIERGKYTKL
;
A
#
# COMPACT_ATOMS: atom_id res chain seq x y z
N MET A 1 16.26 -26.88 -0.78
CA MET A 1 14.87 -26.51 -1.13
C MET A 1 14.86 -25.01 -1.41
N PRO A 2 14.37 -24.52 -2.55
CA PRO A 2 14.20 -23.09 -2.72
C PRO A 2 13.16 -22.62 -1.69
N LYS A 3 13.47 -21.59 -0.91
CA LYS A 3 12.49 -20.92 -0.07
C LYS A 3 11.38 -20.43 -1.01
N VAL A 4 10.19 -21.00 -0.91
CA VAL A 4 9.00 -20.39 -1.50
C VAL A 4 8.81 -19.09 -0.75
N GLU A 5 9.27 -17.99 -1.33
CA GLU A 5 8.98 -16.65 -0.81
C GLU A 5 7.46 -16.52 -0.83
N LYS A 6 6.86 -16.55 0.36
CA LYS A 6 5.43 -16.28 0.54
C LYS A 6 5.23 -14.78 0.35
N TYR A 7 5.25 -14.33 -0.89
CA TYR A 7 4.85 -12.97 -1.22
C TYR A 7 3.36 -12.82 -0.88
N ASN A 8 3.08 -12.04 0.15
CA ASN A 8 1.74 -11.76 0.65
C ASN A 8 1.40 -10.31 0.28
N LEU A 9 0.37 -10.12 -0.54
CA LEU A 9 -0.09 -8.79 -0.96
C LEU A 9 -0.29 -7.82 0.22
N ASN A 10 -0.80 -8.30 1.36
CA ASN A 10 -0.96 -7.45 2.55
C ASN A 10 0.37 -7.03 3.16
N GLU A 11 1.36 -7.92 3.18
CA GLU A 11 2.69 -7.63 3.70
C GLU A 11 3.41 -6.61 2.81
N GLU A 12 3.38 -6.82 1.49
CA GLU A 12 4.01 -5.90 0.53
C GLU A 12 3.36 -4.52 0.54
N THR A 13 2.03 -4.45 0.54
CA THR A 13 1.32 -3.16 0.64
C THR A 13 1.56 -2.47 1.97
N PHE A 14 1.75 -3.21 3.07
CA PHE A 14 2.09 -2.61 4.37
C PHE A 14 3.51 -2.06 4.39
N ASN A 15 4.49 -2.83 3.89
CA ASN A 15 5.87 -2.37 3.77
C ASN A 15 5.97 -1.13 2.87
N PHE A 16 5.23 -1.11 1.76
CA PHE A 16 5.08 0.07 0.91
C PHE A 16 4.53 1.28 1.67
N ILE A 17 3.46 1.12 2.45
CA ILE A 17 2.87 2.23 3.23
C ILE A 17 3.86 2.74 4.29
N LEU A 18 4.60 1.86 4.97
CA LEU A 18 5.62 2.28 5.93
C LEU A 18 6.77 3.04 5.27
N ASP A 19 7.16 2.67 4.06
CA ASP A 19 8.20 3.34 3.29
C ASP A 19 7.74 4.72 2.79
N ILE A 20 6.54 4.82 2.19
CA ILE A 20 6.04 6.08 1.65
C ILE A 20 5.77 7.11 2.76
N GLU A 21 5.33 6.68 3.95
CA GLU A 21 5.10 7.55 5.10
C GLU A 21 6.33 8.36 5.52
N ARG A 22 7.53 7.82 5.28
CA ARG A 22 8.81 8.48 5.59
C ARG A 22 9.21 9.52 4.55
N LYS A 23 8.60 9.48 3.36
CA LYS A 23 8.98 10.27 2.19
C LYS A 23 8.02 11.42 1.91
N ILE A 24 6.81 11.36 2.48
CA ILE A 24 5.75 12.34 2.21
C ILE A 24 5.58 13.31 3.37
N GLU A 25 5.21 14.54 3.05
CA GLU A 25 4.95 15.59 4.02
C GLU A 25 3.63 15.35 4.78
N LYS A 26 3.58 15.81 6.03
CA LYS A 26 2.37 15.86 6.84
C LYS A 26 1.30 16.73 6.16
N GLY A 27 0.05 16.29 6.20
CA GLY A 27 -1.08 16.96 5.56
C GLY A 27 -1.26 16.61 4.08
N LYS A 28 -0.33 15.88 3.45
CA LYS A 28 -0.51 15.41 2.08
C LYS A 28 -1.69 14.43 2.00
N VAL A 29 -2.55 14.62 1.00
CA VAL A 29 -3.75 13.82 0.77
C VAL A 29 -3.54 12.91 -0.43
N TYR A 30 -3.94 11.65 -0.29
CA TYR A 30 -3.98 10.66 -1.36
C TYR A 30 -5.34 9.97 -1.40
N THR A 31 -5.76 9.55 -2.58
CA THR A 31 -6.84 8.59 -2.78
C THR A 31 -6.30 7.16 -2.74
N ASN A 32 -7.19 6.18 -2.53
CA ASN A 32 -6.80 4.77 -2.62
C ASN A 32 -6.23 4.41 -4.00
N ARG A 33 -6.81 4.97 -5.07
CA ARG A 33 -6.33 4.75 -6.43
C ARG A 33 -4.90 5.28 -6.62
N GLU A 34 -4.59 6.46 -6.12
CA GLU A 34 -3.24 7.04 -6.20
C GLU A 34 -2.23 6.20 -5.43
N LEU A 35 -2.57 5.74 -4.22
CA LEU A 35 -1.69 4.84 -3.47
C LEU A 35 -1.48 3.50 -4.17
N VAL A 36 -2.49 2.93 -4.83
CA VAL A 36 -2.34 1.72 -5.65
C VAL A 36 -1.41 1.99 -6.84
N GLN A 37 -1.55 3.11 -7.54
CA GLN A 37 -0.67 3.46 -8.66
C GLN A 37 0.79 3.65 -8.21
N LEU A 38 0.98 4.27 -7.04
CA LEU A 38 2.31 4.41 -6.45
C LEU A 38 2.88 3.05 -6.04
N PHE A 39 2.06 2.17 -5.48
CA PHE A 39 2.45 0.79 -5.16
C PHE A 39 2.88 0.02 -6.41
N GLU A 40 2.08 0.06 -7.49
CA GLU A 40 2.37 -0.56 -8.78
C GLU A 40 3.70 -0.06 -9.40
N SER A 41 4.11 1.17 -9.08
CA SER A 41 5.39 1.75 -9.51
C SER A 41 6.56 1.54 -8.54
N SER A 42 6.33 0.85 -7.42
CA SER A 42 7.31 0.69 -6.35
C SER A 42 8.06 -0.64 -6.45
N SER A 43 9.15 -0.77 -5.70
CA SER A 43 9.90 -2.04 -5.57
C SER A 43 9.12 -3.15 -4.85
N PHE A 44 7.98 -2.84 -4.24
CA PHE A 44 7.11 -3.80 -3.57
C PHE A 44 6.11 -4.48 -4.53
N TYR A 45 6.05 -4.04 -5.79
CA TYR A 45 5.25 -4.66 -6.83
C TYR A 45 6.11 -5.65 -7.64
N ASN A 46 5.74 -6.93 -7.59
CA ASN A 46 6.44 -8.02 -8.29
C ASN A 46 5.44 -8.92 -9.04
N ASP A 47 5.93 -9.89 -9.80
CA ASP A 47 5.11 -10.79 -10.63
C ASP A 47 4.04 -11.55 -9.83
N VAL A 48 4.33 -11.90 -8.57
CA VAL A 48 3.37 -12.58 -7.69
C VAL A 48 2.27 -11.59 -7.26
N VAL A 49 2.63 -10.37 -6.90
CA VAL A 49 1.70 -9.29 -6.56
C VAL A 49 0.85 -8.89 -7.79
N GLN A 50 1.44 -8.87 -8.98
CA GLN A 50 0.76 -8.57 -10.24
C GLN A 50 -0.37 -9.56 -10.56
N SER A 51 -0.25 -10.81 -10.12
CA SER A 51 -1.29 -11.82 -10.32
C SER A 51 -2.61 -11.51 -9.59
N TYR A 52 -2.60 -10.60 -8.61
CA TYR A 52 -3.79 -10.19 -7.88
C TYR A 52 -4.62 -9.16 -8.64
N TYR A 53 -5.95 -9.33 -8.59
CA TYR A 53 -6.88 -8.34 -9.14
C TYR A 53 -6.73 -6.97 -8.46
N ARG A 54 -6.92 -5.89 -9.23
CA ARG A 54 -6.83 -4.51 -8.73
C ARG A 54 -7.67 -4.24 -7.48
N THR A 55 -8.86 -4.82 -7.40
CA THR A 55 -9.73 -4.70 -6.21
C THR A 55 -9.09 -5.32 -4.96
N ALA A 56 -8.30 -6.39 -5.08
CA ALA A 56 -7.55 -6.94 -3.97
C ALA A 56 -6.47 -5.96 -3.50
N MET A 57 -5.72 -5.36 -4.44
CA MET A 57 -4.72 -4.33 -4.11
C MET A 57 -5.33 -3.12 -3.40
N GLN A 58 -6.49 -2.64 -3.85
CA GLN A 58 -7.21 -1.55 -3.20
C GLN A 58 -7.59 -1.88 -1.75
N LYS A 59 -8.08 -3.11 -1.51
CA LYS A 59 -8.42 -3.60 -0.16
C LYS A 59 -7.17 -3.72 0.71
N SER A 60 -6.08 -4.24 0.17
CA SER A 60 -4.80 -4.39 0.89
C SER A 60 -4.16 -3.04 1.23
N ILE A 61 -4.19 -2.06 0.31
CA ILE A 61 -3.77 -0.68 0.59
C ILE A 61 -4.63 -0.05 1.67
N TRP A 62 -5.96 -0.20 1.61
CA TRP A 62 -6.83 0.31 2.67
C TRP A 62 -6.51 -0.32 4.03
N TRP A 63 -6.28 -1.63 4.05
CA TRP A 63 -5.89 -2.35 5.26
C TRP A 63 -4.54 -1.86 5.80
N ALA A 64 -3.55 -1.65 4.93
CA ALA A 64 -2.23 -1.17 5.29
C ALA A 64 -2.27 0.25 5.87
N VAL A 65 -2.97 1.18 5.22
CA VAL A 65 -3.18 2.56 5.71
C VAL A 65 -3.87 2.56 7.08
N LYS A 66 -4.90 1.73 7.25
CA LYS A 66 -5.58 1.56 8.55
C LYS A 66 -4.64 1.01 9.62
N ARG A 67 -3.76 0.08 9.24
CA ARG A 67 -2.87 -0.63 10.17
C ARG A 67 -1.68 0.20 10.62
N SER A 68 -1.18 1.11 9.79
CA SER A 68 -0.02 1.95 10.13
C SER A 68 -0.33 3.06 11.13
N ASN A 69 -1.61 3.42 11.28
CA ASN A 69 -2.09 4.40 12.26
C ASN A 69 -1.43 5.80 12.10
N SER A 70 -0.96 6.10 10.89
CA SER A 70 -0.25 7.33 10.53
C SER A 70 -1.09 8.28 9.65
N TRP A 71 -2.37 7.97 9.47
CA TRP A 71 -3.25 8.62 8.49
C TRP A 71 -4.62 8.93 9.09
N LEU A 72 -5.18 10.07 8.70
CA LEU A 72 -6.59 10.35 8.83
C LEU A 72 -7.31 9.72 7.63
N ILE A 73 -8.30 8.88 7.91
CA ILE A 73 -9.05 8.14 6.90
C ILE A 73 -10.45 8.74 6.75
N GLU A 74 -10.71 9.30 5.59
CA GLU A 74 -12.02 9.81 5.18
C GLU A 74 -12.52 9.04 3.95
N ARG A 75 -13.78 9.25 3.56
CA ARG A 75 -14.38 8.53 2.42
C ARG A 75 -13.61 8.81 1.12
N GLY A 76 -12.76 7.87 0.73
CA GLY A 76 -11.95 7.92 -0.50
C GLY A 76 -10.67 8.75 -0.39
N LYS A 77 -10.33 9.26 0.80
CA LYS A 77 -9.15 10.12 1.02
C LYS A 77 -8.37 9.68 2.26
N TYR A 78 -7.05 9.74 2.16
CA TYR A 78 -6.11 9.45 3.22
C TYR A 78 -5.16 10.63 3.38
N THR A 79 -5.19 11.27 4.54
CA THR A 79 -4.34 12.44 4.83
C THR A 79 -3.24 12.02 5.79
N LYS A 80 -1.97 12.25 5.44
CA LYS A 80 -0.84 11.92 6.32
C LYS A 80 -0.89 12.78 7.58
N LEU A 81 -0.88 12.14 8.76
CA LEU A 81 -0.84 12.79 10.07
C LEU A 81 0.55 13.22 10.51
#